data_AF-A0A4Y2KRZ7-F1
#
_entry.id   AF-A0A4Y2KRZ7-F1
#
_cell.length_a   1.000
_cell.length_b   1.000
_cell.length_c   1.000
_cell.angle_alpha   90.00
_cell.angle_beta   90.00
_cell.angle_gamma   90.00
#
_symmetry.space_group_name_H-M   'P 1'
#
loop_
_entity.id
_entity.type
_entity.pdbx_description
1 polymer ?
#
loop_
_entity_poly.entity_id
_entity_poly.type
_entity_poly.pdbx_seq_one_letter_code
_entity_poly.pdbx_strand_id
1 'polypeptide(L)'
;MRKEEYISVIRESGGQYVGHITPASRTGGVIAKCILKYLEDNDVGINKLEAIGCDGTATNTGWKNGTVSSIQLKIERPLQRFM
;
A
#
# COMPACT_ATOMS: atom_id res chain seq x y z
N MET A 1 -13.92 -4.79 -20.35
CA MET A 1 -13.56 -3.49 -19.74
C MET A 1 -12.65 -3.79 -18.56
N ARG A 2 -11.36 -3.44 -18.61
CA ARG A 2 -10.46 -3.62 -17.45
C ARG A 2 -10.80 -2.51 -16.46
N LYS A 3 -11.28 -2.84 -15.26
CA LYS A 3 -11.36 -1.86 -14.17
C LYS A 3 -9.91 -1.50 -13.81
N GLU A 4 -9.53 -0.26 -14.06
CA GLU A 4 -8.27 0.28 -13.54
C GLU A 4 -8.39 0.31 -12.02
N GLU A 5 -7.47 -0.38 -11.34
CA GLU A 5 -7.38 -0.32 -9.89
C GLU A 5 -6.38 0.75 -9.52
N TYR A 6 -6.84 1.71 -8.74
CA TYR A 6 -6.03 2.82 -8.25
C TYR A 6 -5.74 2.59 -6.77
N ILE A 7 -4.46 2.55 -6.40
CA ILE A 7 -4.05 2.64 -5.01
C ILE A 7 -3.78 4.11 -4.73
N SER A 8 -4.45 4.68 -3.73
CA SER A 8 -4.23 6.07 -3.32
C SER A 8 -3.28 6.15 -2.13
N VAL A 9 -2.40 7.16 -2.14
CA VAL A 9 -1.49 7.47 -1.04
C VAL A 9 -1.86 8.85 -0.48
N ILE A 10 -2.05 8.90 0.83
CA ILE A 10 -2.51 10.08 1.58
C ILE A 10 -1.52 10.31 2.74
N ARG A 11 -1.20 11.57 3.02
CA ARG A 11 -0.42 11.97 4.20
C ARG A 11 -1.35 12.30 5.36
N GLU A 12 -1.13 11.66 6.50
CA GLU A 12 -1.85 11.97 7.72
C GLU A 12 -1.24 13.18 8.45
N SER A 13 -1.87 14.31 8.20
CA SER A 13 -1.95 15.56 9.00
C SER A 13 -2.72 16.53 8.10
N GLY A 14 -4.06 16.45 8.13
CA GLY A 14 -4.95 17.19 7.23
C GLY A 14 -5.48 16.41 6.03
N GLY A 15 -5.22 15.09 5.92
CA GLY A 15 -5.79 14.23 4.87
C GLY A 15 -5.30 14.60 3.45
N GLN A 16 -4.09 15.12 3.34
CA GLN A 16 -3.57 15.60 2.06
C GLN A 16 -3.32 14.44 1.11
N TYR A 17 -3.94 14.51 -0.06
CA TYR A 17 -3.68 13.59 -1.16
C TYR A 17 -2.25 13.77 -1.69
N VAL A 18 -1.48 12.68 -1.73
CA VAL A 18 -0.10 12.67 -2.24
C VAL A 18 -0.08 12.24 -3.71
N GLY A 19 -0.85 11.20 -4.04
CA GLY A 19 -0.96 10.68 -5.39
C GLY A 19 -1.57 9.29 -5.43
N HIS A 20 -1.53 8.68 -6.61
CA HIS A 20 -1.99 7.31 -6.82
C HIS A 20 -1.05 6.55 -7.74
N ILE A 21 -1.17 5.23 -7.68
CA ILE A 21 -0.48 4.30 -8.56
C ILE A 21 -1.46 3.29 -9.15
N THR A 22 -1.21 2.90 -10.39
CA THR A 22 -1.95 1.84 -11.10
C THR A 22 -1.02 0.64 -11.24
N PRO A 23 -1.14 -0.39 -10.37
CA PRO A 23 -0.29 -1.56 -10.44
C PRO A 23 -0.60 -2.36 -11.72
N ALA A 24 0.44 -2.99 -12.29
CA ALA A 24 0.29 -3.80 -13.50
C ALA A 24 -0.56 -5.07 -13.30
N SER A 25 -0.75 -5.51 -12.04
CA SER A 25 -1.59 -6.64 -11.69
C SER A 25 -2.22 -6.49 -10.31
N ARG A 26 -3.28 -7.27 -10.06
CA ARG A 26 -4.06 -7.25 -8.81
C ARG A 26 -3.53 -8.22 -7.75
N THR A 27 -2.24 -8.57 -7.78
CA THR A 27 -1.65 -9.47 -6.79
C THR A 27 -1.07 -8.65 -5.63
N GLY A 28 -1.30 -9.09 -4.39
CA GLY A 28 -0.92 -8.31 -3.22
C GLY A 28 0.57 -7.98 -3.16
N GLY A 29 1.43 -8.93 -3.55
CA GLY A 29 2.86 -8.70 -3.64
C GLY A 29 3.28 -7.67 -4.71
N VAL A 30 2.56 -7.56 -5.83
CA VAL A 30 2.84 -6.54 -6.86
C VAL A 30 2.35 -5.18 -6.38
N ILE A 31 1.14 -5.11 -5.82
CA ILE A 31 0.57 -3.92 -5.18
C ILE A 31 1.53 -3.36 -4.12
N ALA A 32 2.02 -4.21 -3.22
CA ALA A 32 2.98 -3.84 -2.18
C ALA A 32 4.28 -3.25 -2.75
N LYS A 33 4.85 -3.89 -3.79
CA LYS A 33 6.06 -3.38 -4.47
C LYS A 33 5.81 -2.02 -5.11
N CYS A 34 4.66 -1.82 -5.75
CA CYS A 34 4.32 -0.54 -6.35
C CYS A 34 4.17 0.57 -5.29
N ILE A 35 3.54 0.29 -4.14
CA ILE A 35 3.42 1.25 -3.03
C ILE A 35 4.80 1.65 -2.51
N LEU A 36 5.66 0.67 -2.20
CA LEU A 36 7.00 0.94 -1.67
C LEU A 36 7.86 1.73 -2.66
N LYS A 37 7.81 1.36 -3.94
CA LYS A 37 8.49 2.10 -5.00
C LYS A 37 7.98 3.53 -5.12
N TYR A 38 6.67 3.74 -5.03
CA TYR A 38 6.10 5.08 -5.06
C TYR A 38 6.60 5.94 -3.90
N LEU A 39 6.65 5.38 -2.69
CA LEU A 39 7.18 6.09 -1.52
C LEU A 39 8.65 6.47 -1.72
N GLU A 40 9.47 5.54 -2.20
CA GLU A 40 10.88 5.78 -2.54
C GLU A 40 11.05 6.87 -3.62
N ASP A 41 10.32 6.77 -4.73
CA ASP A 41 10.38 7.71 -5.86
C ASP A 41 9.92 9.13 -5.48
N ASN A 42 9.13 9.28 -4.39
CA ASN A 42 8.64 10.56 -3.88
C ASN A 42 9.36 11.02 -2.60
N ASP A 43 10.53 10.45 -2.29
CA ASP A 43 11.33 10.77 -1.09
C ASP A 43 10.53 10.68 0.23
N VAL A 44 9.55 9.76 0.26
CA VAL A 44 8.79 9.43 1.45
C VAL A 44 9.46 8.24 2.11
N GLY A 45 10.26 8.51 3.14
CA GLY A 45 10.91 7.45 3.91
C GLY A 45 9.90 6.41 4.41
N ILE A 46 10.13 5.14 4.07
CA ILE A 46 9.26 4.01 4.44
C ILE A 46 9.00 3.92 5.95
N ASN A 47 9.93 4.42 6.76
CA ASN A 47 9.80 4.48 8.22
C ASN A 47 8.67 5.41 8.67
N LYS A 48 8.27 6.38 7.84
CA LYS A 48 7.16 7.31 8.10
C LYS A 48 5.78 6.72 7.77
N LEU A 49 5.72 5.52 7.19
CA LEU A 49 4.46 4.84 6.89
C LEU A 49 3.89 4.23 8.17
N GLU A 50 2.90 4.89 8.79
CA GLU A 50 2.31 4.41 10.05
C GLU A 50 1.09 3.50 9.86
N ALA A 51 0.33 3.74 8.80
CA ALA A 51 -0.95 3.08 8.61
C ALA A 51 -1.22 2.70 7.15
N ILE A 52 -2.07 1.69 6.98
CA ILE A 52 -2.58 1.27 5.68
C ILE A 52 -4.06 0.94 5.76
N GLY A 53 -4.84 1.54 4.85
CA GLY A 53 -6.25 1.22 4.64
C GLY A 53 -6.42 0.43 3.35
N CYS A 54 -7.25 -0.61 3.38
CA CYS A 54 -7.56 -1.42 2.21
C CYS A 54 -8.93 -2.09 2.34
N ASP A 55 -9.50 -2.52 1.21
CA ASP A 55 -10.68 -3.38 1.29
C ASP A 55 -10.36 -4.74 1.94
N GLY A 56 -11.40 -5.44 2.40
CA GLY A 56 -11.27 -6.73 3.08
C GLY A 56 -10.87 -7.90 2.19
N THR A 57 -10.49 -7.69 0.92
CA THR A 57 -10.19 -8.80 0.00
C THR A 57 -8.94 -9.57 0.42
N ALA A 58 -8.89 -10.86 0.11
CA ALA A 58 -7.74 -11.72 0.42
C ALA A 58 -6.44 -11.23 -0.25
N THR A 59 -6.53 -10.54 -1.39
CA THR A 59 -5.40 -9.87 -2.03
C THR A 59 -4.73 -8.86 -1.11
N ASN A 60 -5.52 -8.10 -0.34
CA ASN A 60 -5.01 -7.04 0.51
C ASN A 60 -4.71 -7.52 1.93
N THR A 61 -5.61 -8.33 2.51
CA THR A 61 -5.55 -8.77 3.91
C THR A 61 -4.92 -10.14 4.14
N GLY A 62 -4.71 -10.91 3.07
CA GLY A 62 -4.21 -12.29 3.15
C GLY A 62 -2.86 -12.41 3.85
N TRP A 63 -2.71 -13.44 4.69
CA TRP A 63 -1.45 -13.72 5.39
C TRP A 63 -0.30 -13.93 4.40
N LYS A 64 -0.50 -14.78 3.39
CA LYS A 64 0.52 -15.10 2.38
C LYS A 64 0.34 -14.25 1.13
N ASN A 65 1.37 -13.50 0.75
CA ASN A 65 1.40 -12.63 -0.43
C ASN A 65 0.30 -11.55 -0.46
N GLY A 66 -0.32 -11.25 0.68
CA GLY A 66 -1.23 -10.12 0.80
C GLY A 66 -0.47 -8.81 0.76
N THR A 67 -1.11 -7.75 0.29
CA THR A 67 -0.51 -6.41 0.20
C THR A 67 0.05 -5.97 1.55
N VAL A 68 -0.79 -6.01 2.59
CA VAL A 68 -0.42 -5.49 3.91
C VAL A 68 0.65 -6.34 4.58
N SER A 69 0.55 -7.66 4.49
CA SER A 69 1.57 -8.56 5.05
C SER A 69 2.91 -8.41 4.34
N SER A 70 2.91 -8.23 3.02
CA SER A 70 4.13 -8.02 2.23
C SER A 70 4.83 -6.70 2.59
N ILE A 71 4.07 -5.63 2.82
CA ILE A 71 4.63 -4.34 3.26
C ILE A 71 5.21 -4.47 4.67
N GLN A 72 4.44 -5.01 5.62
CA GLN A 72 4.89 -5.20 7.00
C GLN A 72 6.17 -6.03 7.10
N LEU A 73 6.30 -7.09 6.29
CA LEU A 73 7.53 -7.90 6.22
C LEU A 73 8.72 -7.09 5.70
N LYS A 74 8.51 -6.19 4.73
CA LYS A 74 9.58 -5.39 4.14
C LYS A 74 10.05 -4.25 5.05
N ILE A 75 9.15 -3.66 5.83
CA ILE A 75 9.47 -2.60 6.81
C ILE A 75 9.85 -3.18 8.19
N GLU A 76 9.74 -4.49 8.37
CA GLU A 76 10.07 -5.23 9.59
C GLU A 76 9.35 -4.69 10.85
N ARG A 77 8.15 -4.14 10.68
CA ARG A 77 7.32 -3.62 11.77
C ARG A 77 5.82 -3.76 11.48
N PRO A 78 4.97 -3.79 12.50
CA PRO A 78 3.52 -3.70 12.31
C PRO A 78 3.11 -2.31 11.80
N LEU A 79 2.06 -2.29 10.96
CA LEU A 79 1.34 -1.09 10.55
C LEU A 79 -0.02 -1.06 11.22
N GLN A 80 -0.51 0.14 11.53
CA GLN A 80 -1.92 0.32 11.88
C GLN A 80 -2.79 0.02 10.66
N ARG A 81 -3.89 -0.72 10.87
CA ARG A 81 -4.83 -1.09 9.80
C ARG A 81 -6.14 -0.33 9.98
N PHE A 82 -6.61 0.27 8.90
CA PHE A 82 -7.98 0.77 8.79
C PHE A 82 -8.74 -0.17 7.88
N MET A 83 -9.84 -0.74 8.38
CA MET A 83 -10.73 -1.66 7.65
C MET A 83 -12.07 -0.98 7.42
#